data_AF-A0A813E7I3-F1
#
_entry.id   AF-A0A813E7I3-F1
#
_cell.length_a   1.000
_cell.length_b   1.000
_cell.length_c   1.000
_cell.angle_alpha   90.00
_cell.angle_beta   90.00
_cell.angle_gamma   90.00
#
_symmetry.space_group_name_H-M   'P 1'
#
loop_
_entity.id
_entity.type
_entity.pdbx_description
1 polymer ?
#
loop_
_entity_poly.entity_id
_entity_poly.type
_entity_poly.pdbx_seq_one_letter_code
_entity_poly.pdbx_strand_id
1 'polypeptide(L)'
;MEGSILKTNMVNPGLSCPQSYTVEQIAEANIRTLKRVMPVAIRGVNFLSGGQRLEDAAARLSAMNKQKGNSPWNISFSWSAALQFPLFDLCKGKGGAMPLKEMSELYLKELGIASAAAKGQHSFQAGEGAHRGA
;
A
#
# COMPACT_ATOMS: atom_id res chain seq x y z
N MET A 1 -6.00 22.42 -10.19
CA MET A 1 -5.77 20.97 -9.89
C MET A 1 -6.08 20.62 -8.43
N GLU A 2 -6.60 21.55 -7.65
CA GLU A 2 -6.79 21.48 -6.20
C GLU A 2 -7.86 20.47 -5.79
N GLY A 3 -8.86 20.27 -6.66
CA GLY A 3 -9.90 19.24 -6.51
C GLY A 3 -9.53 17.88 -7.11
N SER A 4 -8.27 17.67 -7.50
CA SER A 4 -7.81 16.42 -8.11
C SER A 4 -7.02 15.57 -7.10
N ILE A 5 -7.13 14.25 -7.23
CA ILE A 5 -6.33 13.27 -6.50
C ILE A 5 -5.63 12.39 -7.54
N LEU A 6 -4.34 12.11 -7.34
CA LEU A 6 -3.61 11.18 -8.18
C LEU A 6 -3.79 9.76 -7.65
N LYS A 7 -4.29 8.85 -8.49
CA LYS A 7 -4.21 7.41 -8.24
C LYS A 7 -3.12 6.81 -9.11
N THR A 8 -2.11 6.20 -8.49
CA THR A 8 -0.91 5.70 -9.20
C THR A 8 -0.40 4.40 -8.61
N ASN A 9 0.42 3.67 -9.36
CA ASN A 9 1.20 2.54 -8.86
C ASN A 9 2.36 3.01 -7.98
N MET A 10 2.80 2.13 -7.08
CA MET A 10 4.10 2.30 -6.42
C MET A 10 5.22 2.07 -7.43
N VAL A 11 6.30 2.82 -7.30
CA VAL A 11 7.58 2.52 -7.94
C VAL A 11 8.15 1.28 -7.26
N ASN A 12 8.06 0.15 -7.94
CA ASN A 12 8.51 -1.15 -7.46
C ASN A 12 9.50 -1.75 -8.47
N PRO A 13 10.43 -2.63 -8.03
CA PRO A 13 11.18 -3.49 -8.93
C PRO A 13 10.24 -4.37 -9.74
N GLY A 14 10.63 -4.71 -10.98
CA GLY A 14 9.89 -5.67 -11.80
C GLY A 14 9.93 -7.07 -11.20
N LEU A 15 8.92 -7.90 -11.50
CA LEU A 15 8.79 -9.26 -10.92
C LEU A 15 9.98 -10.18 -11.21
N SER A 16 10.69 -9.98 -12.32
CA SER A 16 11.87 -10.74 -12.72
C SER A 16 13.18 -9.98 -12.44
N CYS A 17 13.16 -8.98 -11.55
CA CYS A 17 14.36 -8.26 -11.19
C CYS A 17 15.26 -9.16 -10.32
N PRO A 18 16.52 -9.41 -10.69
CA PRO A 18 17.42 -10.23 -9.87
C PRO A 18 17.97 -9.47 -8.66
N GLN A 19 17.85 -8.14 -8.66
CA GLN A 19 18.34 -7.30 -7.58
C GLN A 19 17.28 -7.19 -6.46
N SER A 20 17.73 -7.40 -5.23
CA SER A 20 16.89 -7.19 -4.04
C SER A 20 16.93 -5.73 -3.60
N TYR A 21 15.81 -5.24 -3.06
CA TYR A 21 15.68 -3.88 -2.54
C TYR A 21 14.96 -3.88 -1.20
N THR A 22 15.42 -3.04 -0.27
CA THR A 22 14.75 -2.88 1.02
C THR A 22 13.47 -2.04 0.87
N VAL A 23 12.59 -2.13 1.86
CA VAL A 23 11.37 -1.31 1.91
C VAL A 23 11.69 0.18 1.94
N GLU A 24 12.80 0.58 2.59
CA GLU A 24 13.27 1.96 2.66
C GLU A 24 13.73 2.47 1.30
N GLN A 25 14.46 1.67 0.53
CA GLN A 25 14.92 2.03 -0.82
C GLN A 25 13.73 2.20 -1.78
N ILE A 26 12.74 1.31 -1.67
CA ILE A 26 11.49 1.41 -2.44
C ILE A 26 10.73 2.69 -2.05
N ALA A 27 10.59 2.98 -0.77
CA ALA A 27 9.96 4.21 -0.29
C ALA A 27 10.69 5.45 -0.79
N GLU A 28 12.02 5.47 -0.72
CA GLU A 28 12.84 6.59 -1.18
C GLU A 28 12.63 6.84 -2.69
N ALA A 29 12.63 5.78 -3.50
CA ALA A 29 12.39 5.88 -4.94
C ALA A 29 10.99 6.49 -5.25
N ASN A 30 9.97 6.11 -4.49
CA ASN A 30 8.62 6.67 -4.61
C ASN A 30 8.58 8.16 -4.26
N ILE A 31 9.12 8.54 -3.09
CA ILE A 31 9.15 9.94 -2.65
C ILE A 31 9.96 10.80 -3.62
N ARG A 32 11.11 10.31 -4.09
CA ARG A 32 11.95 10.99 -5.10
C ARG A 32 11.18 11.22 -6.40
N THR A 33 10.39 10.23 -6.83
CA THR A 33 9.58 10.34 -8.05
C THR A 33 8.50 11.41 -7.88
N LEU A 34 7.73 11.38 -6.78
CA LEU A 34 6.73 12.41 -6.49
C LEU A 34 7.36 13.81 -6.43
N LYS A 35 8.52 13.96 -5.78
CA LYS A 35 9.28 15.22 -5.73
C LYS A 35 9.66 15.79 -7.10
N ARG A 36 9.86 14.95 -8.10
CA ARG A 36 10.25 15.36 -9.45
C ARG A 36 9.08 15.73 -10.34
N VAL A 37 7.93 15.09 -10.16
CA VAL A 37 6.85 15.14 -11.17
C VAL A 37 5.53 15.67 -10.63
N MET A 38 5.31 15.65 -9.31
CA MET A 38 3.99 15.90 -8.75
C MET A 38 3.79 17.40 -8.49
N PRO A 39 2.80 18.07 -9.12
CA PRO A 39 2.47 19.46 -8.82
C PRO A 39 2.03 19.63 -7.35
N VAL A 40 2.53 20.67 -6.68
CA VAL A 40 2.14 20.99 -5.30
C VAL A 40 0.63 21.25 -5.14
N ALA A 41 -0.05 21.69 -6.20
CA ALA A 41 -1.49 21.95 -6.21
C ALA A 41 -2.35 20.69 -6.02
N ILE A 42 -1.86 19.50 -6.39
CA ILE A 42 -2.57 18.25 -6.12
C ILE A 42 -2.26 17.86 -4.66
N ARG A 43 -3.27 17.67 -3.83
CA ARG A 43 -3.05 17.45 -2.38
C ARG A 43 -2.95 15.99 -1.98
N GLY A 44 -3.47 15.07 -2.78
CA GLY A 44 -3.54 13.65 -2.45
C GLY A 44 -2.92 12.75 -3.51
N VAL A 45 -2.17 11.75 -3.05
CA VAL A 45 -1.69 10.63 -3.85
C VAL A 45 -2.16 9.34 -3.20
N ASN A 46 -2.96 8.56 -3.93
CA ASN A 46 -3.49 7.28 -3.47
C ASN A 46 -2.86 6.14 -4.26
N PHE A 47 -2.08 5.31 -3.60
CA PHE A 47 -1.44 4.16 -4.24
C PHE A 47 -2.42 3.00 -4.42
N LEU A 48 -2.40 2.38 -5.60
CA LEU A 48 -3.01 1.06 -5.81
C LEU A 48 -2.16 -0.05 -5.18
N SER A 49 -2.77 -1.19 -4.83
CA SER A 49 -2.04 -2.31 -4.22
C SER A 49 -1.23 -3.11 -5.25
N GLY A 50 -1.64 -3.13 -6.52
CA GLY A 50 -0.83 -3.66 -7.62
C GLY A 50 -0.48 -5.14 -7.51
N GLY A 51 -1.37 -5.97 -6.94
CA GLY A 51 -1.14 -7.40 -6.74
C GLY A 51 -0.23 -7.76 -5.56
N GLN A 52 0.26 -6.76 -4.83
CA GLN A 52 1.03 -6.98 -3.59
C GLN A 52 0.13 -7.54 -2.50
N ARG A 53 0.74 -8.34 -1.62
CA ARG A 53 0.14 -8.70 -0.33
C ARG A 53 -0.10 -7.46 0.53
N LEU A 54 -1.07 -7.52 1.43
CA LEU A 54 -1.43 -6.40 2.29
C LEU A 54 -0.23 -5.94 3.14
N GLU A 55 0.50 -6.87 3.72
CA GLU A 55 1.63 -6.61 4.60
C GLU A 55 2.75 -5.87 3.85
N ASP A 56 3.04 -6.29 2.61
CA ASP A 56 4.05 -5.64 1.77
C ASP A 56 3.64 -4.22 1.34
N ALA A 57 2.38 -4.06 0.91
CA ALA A 57 1.84 -2.77 0.53
C ALA A 57 1.78 -1.79 1.73
N ALA A 58 1.39 -2.29 2.90
CA ALA A 58 1.33 -1.52 4.14
C ALA A 58 2.72 -1.12 4.64
N ALA A 59 3.69 -2.03 4.61
CA ALA A 59 5.07 -1.73 4.97
C ALA A 59 5.66 -0.62 4.08
N ARG A 60 5.51 -0.75 2.76
CA ARG A 60 5.97 0.26 1.78
C ARG A 60 5.29 1.61 1.99
N LEU A 61 3.96 1.62 2.17
CA LEU A 61 3.20 2.86 2.41
C LEU A 61 3.60 3.55 3.71
N SER A 62 3.80 2.77 4.78
CA SER A 62 4.27 3.28 6.08
C SER A 62 5.66 3.90 5.96
N ALA A 63 6.59 3.21 5.29
CA ALA A 63 7.95 3.71 5.04
C ALA A 63 7.94 5.02 4.23
N MET A 64 7.10 5.11 3.18
CA MET A 64 6.92 6.36 2.42
C MET A 64 6.44 7.50 3.33
N ASN A 65 5.44 7.26 4.17
CA ASN A 65 4.93 8.29 5.07
C ASN A 65 5.92 8.72 6.15
N LYS A 66 6.80 7.82 6.61
CA LYS A 66 7.92 8.17 7.51
C LYS A 66 8.99 9.00 6.79
N GLN A 67 9.27 8.73 5.51
CA GLN A 67 10.34 9.40 4.75
C GLN A 67 9.90 10.68 4.02
N LYS A 68 8.60 10.95 3.87
CA LYS A 68 8.11 12.08 3.05
C LYS A 68 8.56 13.45 3.57
N GLY A 69 8.92 13.57 4.85
CA GLY A 69 9.32 14.84 5.47
C GLY A 69 8.26 15.92 5.28
N ASN A 70 8.69 17.12 4.88
CA ASN A 70 7.81 18.27 4.64
C ASN A 70 7.11 18.26 3.27
N SER A 71 7.05 17.11 2.59
CA SER A 71 6.34 17.02 1.30
C SER A 71 4.87 17.43 1.50
N PRO A 72 4.31 18.28 0.61
CA PRO A 72 3.00 18.89 0.82
C PRO A 72 1.82 17.96 0.52
N TRP A 73 2.11 16.69 0.19
CA TRP A 73 1.14 15.70 -0.27
C TRP A 73 0.72 14.78 0.86
N ASN A 74 -0.57 14.50 0.90
CA ASN A 74 -1.14 13.37 1.63
C ASN A 74 -0.90 12.09 0.82
N ILE A 75 -0.15 11.15 1.38
CA ILE A 75 0.18 9.88 0.73
C ILE A 75 -0.64 8.77 1.39
N SER A 76 -1.59 8.21 0.64
CA SER A 76 -2.56 7.24 1.14
C SER A 76 -2.75 6.07 0.17
N PHE A 77 -3.77 5.26 0.40
CA PHE A 77 -4.09 4.07 -0.37
C PHE A 77 -5.44 4.16 -1.10
N SER A 78 -5.54 3.44 -2.21
CA SER A 78 -6.78 3.07 -2.88
C SER A 78 -6.68 1.59 -3.27
N TRP A 79 -6.87 0.71 -2.29
CA TRP A 79 -6.66 -0.73 -2.40
C TRP A 79 -7.99 -1.46 -2.54
N SER A 80 -8.04 -2.41 -3.48
CA SER A 80 -9.16 -3.35 -3.64
C SER A 80 -8.65 -4.77 -3.41
N ALA A 81 -7.88 -5.34 -4.34
CA ALA A 81 -7.39 -6.72 -4.24
C ALA A 81 -6.76 -7.08 -2.88
N ALA A 82 -5.91 -6.20 -2.33
CA ALA A 82 -5.24 -6.45 -1.06
C ALA A 82 -6.17 -6.46 0.17
N LEU A 83 -7.37 -5.90 0.08
CA LEU A 83 -8.37 -5.85 1.17
C LEU A 83 -9.60 -6.73 0.92
N GLN A 84 -9.87 -7.10 -0.33
CA GLN A 84 -11.11 -7.78 -0.72
C GLN A 84 -10.89 -9.24 -1.08
N PHE A 85 -9.74 -9.61 -1.64
CA PHE A 85 -9.46 -11.00 -1.99
C PHE A 85 -9.42 -11.92 -0.75
N PRO A 86 -8.81 -11.52 0.39
CA PRO A 86 -8.89 -12.32 1.62
C PRO A 86 -10.32 -12.55 2.09
N LEU A 87 -11.22 -11.58 1.89
CA LEU A 87 -12.65 -11.74 2.19
C LEU A 87 -13.33 -12.75 1.27
N PHE A 88 -12.99 -12.72 -0.03
CA PHE A 88 -13.54 -13.68 -1.00
C PHE A 88 -13.06 -15.10 -0.73
N ASP A 89 -11.85 -15.27 -0.18
CA ASP A 89 -11.34 -16.58 0.21
C ASP A 89 -12.17 -17.21 1.35
N LEU A 90 -12.71 -16.40 2.28
CA LEU A 90 -13.61 -16.89 3.34
C LEU A 90 -14.92 -17.47 2.77
N CYS A 91 -15.38 -16.97 1.62
CA CYS A 91 -16.59 -17.45 0.95
C CYS A 91 -16.38 -18.78 0.19
N LYS A 92 -15.14 -19.18 -0.09
CA LYS A 92 -14.86 -20.40 -0.86
C LYS A 92 -15.36 -21.63 -0.12
N GLY A 93 -16.09 -22.50 -0.84
CA GLY A 93 -16.61 -23.75 -0.29
C GLY A 93 -17.80 -23.61 0.66
N LYS A 94 -18.38 -22.42 0.83
CA LYS A 94 -19.51 -22.16 1.75
C LYS A 94 -20.91 -22.31 1.10
N GLY A 95 -21.01 -22.89 -0.10
CA GLY A 95 -22.30 -23.21 -0.73
C GLY A 95 -23.23 -22.00 -0.95
N GLY A 96 -22.68 -20.81 -1.15
CA GLY A 96 -23.45 -19.56 -1.30
C GLY A 96 -23.74 -18.82 0.02
N ALA A 97 -23.41 -19.41 1.17
CA ALA A 97 -23.46 -18.68 2.44
C ALA A 97 -22.30 -17.67 2.54
N MET A 98 -22.62 -16.43 2.92
CA MET A 98 -21.63 -15.40 3.19
C MET A 98 -21.31 -15.38 4.69
N PRO A 99 -20.06 -15.67 5.12
CA PRO A 99 -19.66 -15.61 6.53
C PRO A 99 -19.48 -14.14 6.96
N LEU A 100 -20.58 -13.38 7.02
CA LEU A 100 -20.59 -11.92 7.20
C LEU A 100 -19.81 -11.46 8.43
N LYS A 101 -19.88 -12.21 9.54
CA LYS A 101 -19.16 -11.89 10.77
C LYS A 101 -17.63 -11.97 10.56
N GLU A 102 -17.15 -13.09 10.06
CA GLU A 102 -15.71 -13.32 9.80
C GLU A 102 -15.17 -12.32 8.76
N MET A 103 -15.95 -12.06 7.70
CA MET A 103 -15.59 -11.06 6.69
C MET A 103 -15.50 -9.65 7.29
N SER A 104 -16.46 -9.25 8.13
CA SER A 104 -16.45 -7.93 8.77
C SER A 104 -15.26 -7.77 9.72
N GLU A 105 -14.97 -8.79 10.53
CA GLU A 105 -13.85 -8.79 11.46
C GLU A 105 -12.51 -8.71 10.71
N LEU A 106 -12.35 -9.48 9.63
CA LEU A 106 -11.15 -9.43 8.79
C LEU A 106 -11.00 -8.07 8.11
N TYR A 107 -12.07 -7.54 7.51
CA TYR A 107 -12.03 -6.26 6.81
C TYR A 107 -11.66 -5.10 7.74
N LEU A 108 -12.22 -5.05 8.95
CA LEU A 108 -11.87 -4.02 9.94
C LEU A 108 -10.41 -4.11 10.38
N LYS A 109 -9.90 -5.34 10.58
CA LYS A 109 -8.49 -5.57 10.89
C LYS A 109 -7.57 -5.06 9.79
N GLU A 110 -7.86 -5.42 8.53
CA GLU A 110 -7.04 -5.04 7.38
C GLU A 110 -7.11 -3.53 7.08
N LEU A 111 -8.28 -2.90 7.25
CA LEU A 111 -8.42 -1.45 7.19
C LEU A 111 -7.64 -0.75 8.30
N GLY A 112 -7.57 -1.34 9.50
CA GLY A 112 -6.73 -0.84 10.59
C GLY A 112 -5.26 -0.79 10.20
N ILE A 113 -4.75 -1.84 9.54
CA ILE A 113 -3.38 -1.90 9.01
C ILE A 113 -3.17 -0.83 7.94
N ALA A 114 -4.05 -0.74 6.96
CA ALA A 114 -3.96 0.25 5.88
C ALA A 114 -3.99 1.70 6.41
N SER A 115 -4.87 1.98 7.37
CA SER A 115 -4.99 3.27 8.05
C SER A 115 -3.73 3.64 8.82
N ALA A 116 -3.16 2.69 9.58
CA ALA A 116 -1.89 2.89 10.28
C ALA A 116 -0.74 3.15 9.30
N ALA A 117 -0.70 2.45 8.16
CA ALA A 117 0.30 2.66 7.12
C ALA A 117 0.21 4.04 6.47
N ALA A 118 -1.00 4.52 6.16
CA ALA A 118 -1.23 5.88 5.64
C ALA A 118 -0.76 6.98 6.61
N LYS A 119 -0.73 6.69 7.92
CA LYS A 119 -0.23 7.61 8.95
C LYS A 119 1.28 7.45 9.23
N GLY A 120 1.96 6.49 8.59
CA GLY A 120 3.34 6.14 8.92
C GLY A 120 3.50 5.49 10.29
N GLN A 121 2.43 4.93 10.85
CA GLN A 121 2.36 4.35 12.20
C GLN A 121 2.33 2.81 12.18
N HIS A 122 2.28 2.19 11.01
CA HIS A 122 2.33 0.75 10.89
C HIS A 122 3.76 0.24 11.14
N SER A 123 3.89 -0.66 12.10
CA SER A 123 5.08 -1.46 12.37
C SER A 123 5.00 -2.75 11.56
N PHE A 124 6.11 -3.13 10.94
CA PHE A 124 6.23 -4.28 10.06
C PHE A 124 7.50 -5.07 10.41
N GLN A 125 7.49 -6.36 10.09
CA GLN A 125 8.58 -7.29 10.38
C GLN A 125 9.72 -7.16 9.37
N ALA A 126 10.89 -7.68 9.73
CA ALA A 126 12.04 -7.71 8.84
C ALA A 126 11.70 -8.49 7.55
N GLY A 127 11.81 -7.80 6.41
CA GLY A 127 11.55 -8.36 5.09
C GLY A 127 10.15 -8.09 4.53
N GLU A 128 9.19 -7.62 5.34
CA GLU A 128 7.89 -7.16 4.83
C GLU A 128 8.10 -5.89 3.98
N GLY A 129 7.50 -5.88 2.79
CA GLY A 129 7.67 -4.81 1.82
C GLY A 129 9.01 -4.80 1.10
N ALA A 130 9.98 -5.65 1.49
CA ALA A 130 11.22 -5.79 0.73
C ALA A 130 10.95 -6.52 -0.60
N HIS A 131 11.71 -6.17 -1.64
CA HIS A 131 11.77 -6.96 -2.86
C HIS A 131 12.91 -7.96 -2.75
N ARG A 132 12.62 -9.24 -2.94
CA ARG A 132 13.63 -10.29 -3.05
C ARG A 132 13.80 -10.61 -4.52
N GLY A 133 15.02 -10.49 -5.01
CA GLY A 133 15.35 -10.80 -6.40
C GLY A 133 15.06 -12.26 -6.72
N ALA A 134 14.53 -12.50 -7.92
CA ALA A 134 14.25 -13.81 -8.47
C ALA A 134 15.39 -14.28 -9.40
#